data_AF-A0AAQ3JXH8-F1
#
_entry.id   AF-A0AAQ3JXH8-F1
#
_cell.length_a   1.000
_cell.length_b   1.000
_cell.length_c   1.000
_cell.angle_alpha   90.00
_cell.angle_beta   90.00
_cell.angle_gamma   90.00
#
_symmetry.space_group_name_H-M   'P 1'
#
loop_
_entity.id
_entity.type
_entity.pdbx_description
1 polymer ?
#
loop_
_entity_poly.entity_id
_entity_poly.type
_entity_poly.pdbx_seq_one_letter_code
_entity_poly.pdbx_strand_id
1 'polypeptide(L)'
;MAPTVDRVQVENEVYHELAGPEHHSRVRLYGIGVTPRQLYGQQHRPTSSQEARNKLAIDELTQKLEEERREREAERRANQARLSDLSMLMCLNMLMCLKLPLKEAMQEILFPLTENIMKKEKKKKKKEEEEEEEEEEEEE
;
A
#
# COMPACT_ATOMS: atom_id res chain seq x y z
N MET A 1 -48.14 -16.15 40.81
CA MET A 1 -47.04 -16.52 39.90
C MET A 1 -47.59 -17.57 38.96
N ALA A 2 -47.72 -17.26 37.67
CA ALA A 2 -48.21 -18.22 36.69
C ALA A 2 -47.08 -19.22 36.37
N PRO A 3 -47.36 -20.53 36.26
CA PRO A 3 -46.35 -21.49 35.84
C PRO A 3 -45.99 -21.21 34.38
N THR A 4 -44.74 -20.87 34.13
CA THR A 4 -44.16 -20.83 32.78
C THR A 4 -44.01 -22.28 32.34
N VAL A 5 -45.03 -22.78 31.66
CA VAL A 5 -44.97 -24.08 31.01
C VAL A 5 -43.96 -23.97 29.88
N ASP A 6 -42.82 -24.66 30.01
CA ASP A 6 -41.79 -24.70 28.98
C ASP A 6 -42.40 -25.36 27.73
N ARG A 7 -42.71 -24.53 26.74
CA ARG A 7 -43.43 -24.93 25.53
C ARG A 7 -42.74 -26.08 24.80
N VAL A 8 -41.42 -26.13 24.90
CA VAL A 8 -40.55 -27.18 24.35
C VAL A 8 -40.75 -28.53 25.06
N GLN A 9 -40.99 -28.54 26.37
CA GLN A 9 -41.28 -29.76 27.12
C GLN A 9 -42.64 -30.33 26.75
N VAL A 10 -43.67 -29.48 26.65
CA VAL A 10 -45.01 -29.92 26.25
C VAL A 10 -45.04 -30.43 24.83
N GLU A 11 -44.36 -29.76 23.89
CA GLU A 11 -44.24 -30.24 22.52
C GLU A 11 -43.55 -31.61 22.48
N ASN A 12 -42.45 -31.79 23.21
CA ASN A 12 -41.75 -33.07 23.28
C ASN A 12 -42.59 -34.19 23.92
N GLU A 13 -43.36 -33.90 24.96
CA GLU A 13 -44.27 -34.86 25.60
C GLU A 13 -45.39 -35.28 24.64
N VAL A 14 -46.01 -34.33 23.96
CA VAL A 14 -47.06 -34.59 22.95
C VAL A 14 -46.51 -35.40 21.78
N TYR A 15 -45.31 -35.07 21.29
CA TYR A 15 -44.65 -35.86 20.24
C TYR A 15 -44.32 -37.28 20.72
N HIS A 16 -43.92 -37.45 21.97
CA HIS A 16 -43.59 -38.76 22.54
C HIS A 16 -44.84 -39.64 22.73
N GLU A 17 -45.97 -39.04 23.10
CA GLU A 17 -47.24 -39.75 23.25
C GLU A 17 -47.82 -40.16 21.88
N LEU A 18 -47.68 -39.30 20.86
CA LEU A 18 -48.17 -39.57 19.51
C LEU A 18 -47.27 -40.52 18.69
N ALA A 19 -45.94 -40.43 18.86
CA ALA A 19 -44.99 -41.23 18.07
C ALA A 19 -44.59 -42.56 18.74
N GLY A 20 -44.96 -42.76 20.01
CA GLY A 20 -44.55 -43.92 20.79
C GLY A 20 -43.05 -43.91 21.17
N PRO A 21 -42.58 -44.91 21.95
CA PRO A 21 -41.24 -44.93 22.53
C PRO A 21 -40.09 -45.13 21.52
N GLU A 22 -40.38 -45.35 20.24
CA GLU A 22 -39.37 -45.49 19.20
C GLU A 22 -39.10 -44.15 18.49
N HIS A 23 -38.35 -43.26 19.14
CA HIS A 23 -37.93 -41.95 18.62
C HIS A 23 -37.06 -41.98 17.35
N HIS A 24 -36.80 -43.16 16.78
CA HIS A 24 -35.90 -43.35 15.64
C HIS A 24 -36.49 -44.31 14.60
N SER A 25 -37.82 -44.49 14.59
CA SER A 25 -38.46 -45.28 13.55
C SER A 25 -38.59 -44.45 12.28
N ARG A 26 -37.63 -44.70 11.38
CA ARG A 26 -37.65 -44.39 9.95
C ARG A 26 -39.10 -44.46 9.44
N VAL A 27 -39.73 -43.30 9.25
CA VAL A 27 -41.10 -43.20 8.72
C VAL A 27 -41.11 -43.89 7.36
N ARG A 28 -41.57 -45.13 7.30
CA ARG A 28 -41.87 -45.82 6.06
C ARG A 28 -43.18 -45.21 5.57
N LEU A 29 -43.07 -44.10 4.83
CA LEU A 29 -44.17 -43.60 4.03
C LEU A 29 -44.46 -44.68 2.96
N TYR A 30 -45.43 -45.54 3.24
CA TYR A 30 -46.07 -46.36 2.22
C TYR A 30 -47.04 -45.44 1.46
N GLY A 31 -46.49 -44.63 0.56
CA GLY A 31 -47.24 -43.71 -0.27
C GLY A 31 -46.36 -43.19 -1.40
N ILE A 32 -46.96 -42.99 -2.57
CA ILE A 32 -46.33 -42.42 -3.77
C ILE A 32 -46.11 -40.92 -3.55
N GLY A 33 -45.28 -40.57 -2.56
CA GLY A 33 -44.97 -39.20 -2.15
C GLY A 33 -43.46 -38.99 -2.13
N VAL A 34 -43.05 -37.75 -2.38
CA VAL A 34 -41.63 -37.36 -2.41
C VAL A 34 -41.07 -37.49 -0.99
N THR A 35 -40.14 -38.42 -0.78
CA THR A 35 -39.50 -38.62 0.52
C THR A 35 -38.63 -37.40 0.88
N PRO A 36 -38.49 -37.02 2.17
CA PRO A 36 -37.66 -35.87 2.56
C PRO A 36 -36.22 -35.93 2.03
N ARG A 37 -35.68 -37.14 1.84
CA ARG A 37 -34.36 -37.41 1.23
C ARG A 37 -34.27 -37.01 -0.25
N GLN A 38 -35.40 -37.04 -0.97
CA GLN A 38 -35.54 -36.58 -2.35
C GLN A 38 -35.76 -35.07 -2.45
N LEU A 39 -36.36 -34.43 -1.44
CA LEU A 39 -36.57 -32.97 -1.41
C LEU A 39 -35.33 -32.19 -1.00
N TYR A 40 -34.57 -32.68 -0.02
CA TYR A 40 -33.46 -31.92 0.59
C TYR A 40 -32.07 -32.49 0.30
N GLY A 41 -31.99 -33.56 -0.49
CA GLY A 41 -30.74 -34.29 -0.72
C GLY A 41 -30.21 -34.95 0.56
N GLN A 42 -29.23 -35.84 0.43
CA GLN A 42 -28.53 -36.34 1.61
C GLN A 42 -27.70 -35.21 2.22
N GLN A 43 -28.14 -34.66 3.33
CA GLN A 43 -27.25 -33.91 4.22
C GLN A 43 -26.26 -34.91 4.84
N HIS A 44 -25.16 -35.16 4.14
CA HIS A 44 -24.03 -35.89 4.69
C HIS A 44 -23.41 -35.02 5.78
N ARG A 45 -23.76 -35.29 7.04
CA ARG A 45 -23.04 -34.74 8.17
C ARG A 45 -21.59 -35.27 8.07
N PRO A 46 -20.57 -34.41 8.01
CA PRO A 46 -19.19 -34.87 7.94
C PRO A 46 -18.90 -35.72 9.19
N THR A 47 -18.21 -36.84 9.00
CA THR A 47 -17.74 -37.64 10.12
C THR A 47 -16.60 -36.89 10.82
N SER A 48 -16.39 -37.14 12.11
CA SER A 48 -15.31 -36.51 12.90
C SER A 48 -13.92 -36.69 12.25
N SER A 49 -13.71 -37.77 11.51
CA SER A 49 -12.50 -38.02 10.69
C SER A 49 -12.38 -37.07 9.50
N GLN A 50 -13.48 -36.76 8.82
CA GLN A 50 -13.52 -35.81 7.71
C GLN A 50 -13.28 -34.37 8.20
N GLU A 51 -13.85 -34.01 9.35
CA GLU A 51 -13.63 -32.69 9.97
C GLU A 51 -12.17 -32.48 10.37
N ALA A 52 -11.52 -33.50 10.93
CA ALA A 52 -10.10 -33.44 11.28
C ALA A 52 -9.21 -33.25 10.05
N ARG A 53 -9.48 -33.96 8.95
CA ARG A 53 -8.75 -33.81 7.68
C ARG A 53 -8.96 -32.42 7.07
N ASN A 54 -10.19 -31.91 7.11
CA ASN A 54 -10.50 -30.58 6.61
C ASN A 54 -9.79 -29.49 7.43
N LYS A 55 -9.73 -29.64 8.76
CA LYS A 55 -8.98 -28.71 9.62
C LYS A 55 -7.50 -28.69 9.28
N LEU A 56 -6.86 -29.85 9.15
CA LEU A 56 -5.45 -29.93 8.77
C LEU A 56 -5.18 -29.28 7.40
N ALA A 57 -6.07 -29.49 6.42
CA ALA A 57 -5.96 -28.87 5.10
C ALA A 57 -6.13 -27.34 5.17
N ILE A 58 -7.04 -26.85 6.00
CA ILE A 58 -7.22 -25.41 6.24
C ILE A 58 -5.97 -24.83 6.89
N ASP A 59 -5.44 -25.47 7.92
CA ASP A 59 -4.24 -25.01 8.64
C ASP A 59 -3.03 -24.93 7.69
N GLU A 60 -2.82 -25.97 6.86
CA GLU A 60 -1.75 -25.98 5.86
C GLU A 60 -1.90 -24.86 4.82
N LEU A 61 -3.13 -24.63 4.33
CA LEU A 61 -3.40 -23.54 3.39
C LEU A 61 -3.19 -22.17 4.04
N THR A 62 -3.62 -21.99 5.29
CA THR A 62 -3.41 -20.73 6.01
C THR A 62 -1.93 -20.43 6.19
N GLN A 63 -1.12 -21.44 6.52
CA GLN A 63 0.32 -21.27 6.66
C GLN A 63 0.97 -20.85 5.34
N LYS A 64 0.65 -21.53 4.23
CA LYS A 64 1.17 -21.16 2.90
C LYS A 64 0.79 -19.72 2.52
N LEU A 65 -0.43 -19.31 2.85
CA LEU A 65 -0.93 -17.98 2.55
C LEU A 65 -0.19 -16.90 3.38
N GLU A 66 0.13 -17.19 4.64
CA GLU A 66 0.97 -16.32 5.47
C GLU A 66 2.40 -16.20 4.94
N GLU A 67 3.00 -17.31 4.52
CA GLU A 67 4.35 -17.33 3.95
C GLU A 67 4.42 -16.52 2.66
N GLU A 68 3.51 -16.75 1.71
CA GLU A 68 3.42 -15.94 0.49
C GLU A 68 3.18 -14.45 0.80
N ARG A 69 2.35 -14.15 1.80
CA ARG A 69 2.09 -12.75 2.19
C ARG A 69 3.37 -12.08 2.70
N ARG A 70 4.16 -12.78 3.54
CA ARG A 70 5.45 -12.27 4.03
C ARG A 70 6.43 -12.05 2.89
N GLU A 71 6.49 -12.98 1.95
CA GLU A 71 7.37 -12.86 0.77
C GLU A 71 6.98 -11.67 -0.11
N ARG A 72 5.69 -11.52 -0.44
CA ARG A 72 5.17 -10.37 -1.20
C ARG A 72 5.38 -9.05 -0.46
N GLU A 73 5.27 -9.04 0.87
CA GLU A 73 5.57 -7.85 1.68
C GLU A 73 7.07 -7.49 1.65
N ALA A 74 7.95 -8.48 1.72
CA ALA A 74 9.39 -8.27 1.59
C ALA A 74 9.77 -7.75 0.20
N GLU A 75 9.21 -8.34 -0.86
CA GLU A 75 9.43 -7.90 -2.24
C GLU A 75 8.92 -6.47 -2.46
N ARG A 76 7.73 -6.14 -1.96
CA ARG A 76 7.20 -4.76 -2.00
C ARG A 76 8.12 -3.77 -1.30
N ARG A 77 8.65 -4.09 -0.13
CA ARG A 77 9.60 -3.22 0.57
C ARG A 77 10.88 -3.02 -0.23
N ALA A 78 11.44 -4.10 -0.81
CA ALA A 78 12.63 -4.02 -1.63
C ALA A 78 12.40 -3.15 -2.89
N ASN A 79 11.28 -3.34 -3.57
CA ASN A 79 10.91 -2.53 -4.74
C ASN A 79 10.66 -1.06 -4.36
N GLN A 80 10.02 -0.81 -3.21
CA GLN A 80 9.81 0.55 -2.72
C GLN A 80 11.14 1.25 -2.42
N ALA A 81 12.12 0.56 -1.83
CA ALA A 81 13.46 1.10 -1.60
C ALA A 81 14.17 1.43 -2.93
N ARG A 82 14.09 0.54 -3.93
CA ARG A 82 14.65 0.80 -5.27
C ARG A 82 14.01 2.02 -5.93
N LEU A 83 12.69 2.18 -5.80
CA LEU A 83 11.99 3.34 -6.34
C LEU A 83 12.37 4.64 -5.62
N SER A 84 12.57 4.61 -4.29
CA SER A 84 13.06 5.78 -3.57
C SER A 84 14.47 6.17 -4.00
N ASP A 85 15.36 5.19 -4.19
CA ASP A 85 16.73 5.44 -4.63
C ASP A 85 16.77 6.04 -6.04
N LEU A 86 15.98 5.47 -6.96
CA LEU A 86 15.84 5.99 -8.33
C LEU A 86 15.25 7.40 -8.34
N SER A 87 14.22 7.66 -7.52
CA SER A 87 13.63 8.99 -7.38
C SER A 87 14.66 10.01 -6.89
N MET A 88 15.45 9.65 -5.87
CA MET A 88 16.51 10.51 -5.36
C MET A 88 17.57 10.79 -6.43
N LEU A 89 17.98 9.77 -7.19
CA LEU A 89 18.93 9.92 -8.29
C LEU A 89 18.38 10.86 -9.38
N MET A 90 17.10 10.74 -9.74
CA MET A 90 16.44 11.64 -10.69
C MET A 90 16.41 13.08 -10.18
N CYS A 91 16.10 13.29 -8.89
CA CYS A 91 16.15 14.63 -8.28
C CYS A 91 17.56 15.23 -8.32
N LEU A 92 18.58 14.45 -7.98
CA LEU A 92 19.97 14.89 -8.05
C LEU A 92 20.37 15.23 -9.48
N ASN A 93 20.01 14.39 -10.44
CA ASN A 93 20.31 14.63 -11.85
C ASN A 93 19.62 15.91 -12.36
N MET A 94 18.34 16.11 -12.05
CA MET A 94 17.64 17.35 -12.38
C MET A 94 18.31 18.58 -11.76
N LEU A 95 18.74 18.50 -10.50
CA LEU A 95 19.45 19.58 -9.84
C LEU A 95 20.77 19.92 -10.53
N MET A 96 21.52 18.90 -10.98
CA MET A 96 22.79 19.07 -11.69
C MET A 96 22.56 19.69 -13.08
N CYS A 97 21.58 19.18 -13.83
CA CYS A 97 21.20 19.73 -15.14
C CYS A 97 20.71 21.19 -15.06
N LEU A 98 20.16 21.63 -13.93
CA LEU A 98 19.78 23.02 -13.72
C LEU A 98 20.95 23.89 -13.24
N LYS A 99 21.88 23.34 -12.45
CA LYS A 99 23.03 24.08 -11.92
C LYS A 99 24.12 24.37 -12.94
N LEU A 100 24.36 23.46 -13.89
CA LEU A 100 25.37 23.65 -14.94
C LEU A 100 25.09 24.88 -15.83
N PRO A 101 23.93 25.01 -16.49
CA PRO A 101 23.66 26.14 -17.38
C PRO A 101 23.60 27.46 -16.62
N LEU A 102 23.26 27.43 -15.32
CA LEU A 102 23.24 28.62 -14.47
C LEU A 102 24.66 29.09 -14.13
N LYS A 103 25.60 28.17 -13.89
CA LYS A 103 27.02 28.51 -13.72
C LYS A 103 27.65 29.03 -15.01
N GLU A 104 27.36 28.39 -16.14
CA GLU A 104 27.85 28.79 -17.46
C GLU A 104 27.32 30.18 -17.84
N ALA A 105 26.00 30.40 -17.71
CA ALA A 105 25.39 31.72 -17.94
C ALA A 105 25.93 32.80 -16.99
N MET A 106 26.16 32.47 -15.71
CA MET A 106 26.78 33.42 -14.78
C MET A 106 28.22 33.77 -15.18
N GLN A 107 29.02 32.81 -15.65
CA GLN A 107 30.38 33.10 -16.13
C GLN A 107 30.36 33.97 -17.39
N GLU A 108 29.49 33.67 -18.35
CA GLU A 108 29.36 34.45 -19.58
C GLU A 108 28.88 35.89 -19.35
N ILE A 109 28.06 36.13 -18.32
CA ILE A 109 27.52 37.47 -18.04
C ILE A 109 28.44 38.26 -17.09
N LEU A 110 28.88 37.67 -15.97
CA LEU A 110 29.68 38.41 -14.99
C LEU A 110 31.10 38.70 -15.46
N PHE A 111 31.72 37.81 -16.24
CA PHE A 111 33.11 37.99 -16.63
C PHE A 111 33.32 39.20 -17.57
N PRO A 112 32.50 39.40 -18.63
CA PRO A 112 32.60 40.59 -19.47
C PRO A 112 32.18 41.87 -18.74
N LEU A 113 31.20 41.80 -17.84
CA LEU A 113 30.78 42.96 -17.05
C LEU A 113 31.89 43.45 -16.13
N THR A 114 32.56 42.52 -15.42
CA THR A 114 33.69 42.87 -14.54
C THR A 114 34.88 43.41 -15.32
N GLU A 115 35.19 42.82 -16.48
CA GLU A 115 36.26 43.32 -17.35
C GLU A 115 35.96 44.74 -17.89
N ASN A 116 34.72 45.00 -18.29
CA ASN A 116 34.27 46.32 -18.75
C ASN A 116 34.29 47.37 -17.63
N ILE A 117 33.91 47.00 -16.41
CA ILE A 117 33.99 47.89 -15.24
C ILE A 117 35.45 48.24 -14.95
N MET A 118 36.34 47.25 -14.88
CA MET A 118 37.78 47.50 -14.64
C MET A 118 38.41 48.36 -15.75
N LYS A 119 38.02 48.16 -17.01
CA LYS A 119 38.48 49.00 -18.14
C LYS A 119 37.98 50.45 -18.00
N LYS A 120 36.74 50.67 -17.56
CA LYS A 120 36.21 52.02 -17.31
C LYS A 120 36.92 52.71 -16.16
N GLU A 121 37.20 52.01 -15.06
CA GLU A 121 37.93 52.58 -13.93
C GLU A 121 39.36 52.97 -14.29
N LYS A 122 40.07 52.12 -15.06
CA LYS A 122 41.42 52.47 -15.55
C LYS A 122 41.42 53.69 -16.45
N LYS A 123 40.42 53.84 -17.33
CA LYS A 123 40.27 55.03 -18.18
C LYS A 123 39.95 56.28 -17.35
N LYS A 124 39.13 56.15 -16.31
CA LYS A 124 38.80 57.25 -15.40
C LYS A 124 40.05 57.74 -14.66
N LYS A 125 40.84 56.82 -14.09
CA LYS A 125 42.11 57.16 -13.43
C LYS A 125 43.11 57.81 -14.35
N LYS A 126 43.29 57.28 -15.57
CA LYS A 126 44.21 57.86 -16.55
C LYS A 126 43.79 59.28 -16.97
N LYS A 127 42.48 59.54 -17.04
CA LYS A 127 41.94 60.87 -17.34
C LYS A 127 42.11 61.84 -16.17
N GLU A 128 41.98 61.35 -14.94
CA GLU A 128 42.23 62.15 -13.73
C GLU A 128 43.72 62.51 -13.61
N GLU A 129 44.63 61.56 -13.90
CA GLU A 129 46.08 61.83 -13.94
C GLU A 129 46.47 62.82 -15.04
N GLU A 130 45.88 62.73 -16.25
CA GLU A 130 46.12 63.69 -17.34
C GLU A 130 45.58 65.10 -17.02
N GLU A 131 44.43 65.20 -16.33
CA GLU A 131 43.86 66.49 -15.89
C GLU A 131 44.70 67.12 -14.76
N GLU A 132 45.26 66.33 -13.84
CA GLU A 132 46.18 66.82 -12.79
C GLU A 132 47.51 67.31 -13.38
N GLU A 133 48.07 66.63 -14.39
CA GLU A 133 49.30 67.07 -15.07
C GLU A 133 49.08 68.37 -15.88
N GLU A 134 47.92 68.54 -16.54
CA GLU A 134 47.59 69.78 -17.26
C GLU A 134 47.37 70.97 -16.30
N GLU A 135 46.79 70.75 -15.11
CA GLU A 135 46.64 71.80 -14.09
C GLU A 135 47.99 72.23 -13.48
N GLU A 136 48.95 71.30 -13.31
CA GLU A 136 50.30 71.63 -12.83
C GLU A 136 51.13 72.41 -13.87
N GLU A 137 50.96 72.15 -15.17
CA GLU A 137 51.65 72.90 -16.25
C GLU A 137 51.10 74.32 -16.47
N GLU A 138 49.85 74.59 -16.11
CA GLU A 138 49.24 75.94 -16.20
C GLU A 138 49.60 76.85 -15.00
N GLU A 139 50.10 76.30 -13.90
CA GLU A 139 50.51 77.05 -12.69
C GLU A 139 52.02 77.42 -12.63
N GLU A 140 52.87 76.90 -13.53
CA GLU A 140 54.30 77.28 -13.70
C GLU A 140 54.54 78.45 -14.68
#